data_AF-A0A093Q269-F1
#
_entry.id   AF-A0A093Q269-F1
#
_cell.length_a   1.000
_cell.length_b   1.000
_cell.length_c   1.000
_cell.angle_alpha   90.00
_cell.angle_beta   90.00
_cell.angle_gamma   90.00
#
_symmetry.space_group_name_H-M   'P 1'
#
loop_
_entity.id
_entity.type
_entity.pdbx_description
1 polymer ?
#
loop_
_entity_poly.entity_id
_entity_poly.type
_entity_poly.pdbx_seq_one_letter_code
_entity_poly.pdbx_strand_id
1 'polypeptide(L)'
;LIISELISAFLSLDTSPILSEKEAKQLLRTRRESRPRKAGFPDEPMREYMLYLQRLEQRSEEQFLEHWLNPHCLPHCNRDLVHPV
;
A
#
# COMPACT_ATOMS: atom_id res chain seq x y z
N LEU A 1 44.88 -0.04 -40.50
CA LEU A 1 43.71 -0.83 -40.94
C LEU A 1 43.12 -1.64 -39.79
N ILE A 2 43.84 -2.57 -39.17
CA ILE A 2 43.28 -3.38 -38.05
C ILE A 2 42.93 -2.52 -36.82
N ILE A 3 43.79 -1.57 -36.44
CA ILE A 3 43.56 -0.70 -35.26
C ILE A 3 42.35 0.22 -35.47
N SER A 4 42.16 0.76 -36.68
CA SER A 4 41.00 1.61 -37.00
C SER A 4 39.68 0.85 -37.01
N GLU A 5 39.69 -0.40 -37.47
CA GLU A 5 38.53 -1.31 -37.44
C GLU A 5 38.12 -1.62 -35.99
N LEU A 6 39.10 -1.91 -35.12
CA LEU A 6 38.85 -2.17 -33.70
C LEU A 6 38.26 -0.95 -32.99
N ILE A 7 38.82 0.25 -33.23
CA ILE A 7 38.30 1.49 -32.63
C ILE A 7 36.85 1.75 -33.06
N SER A 8 36.52 1.53 -34.33
CA SER A 8 35.15 1.71 -34.83
C SER A 8 34.16 0.72 -34.20
N ALA A 9 34.58 -0.53 -34.01
CA ALA A 9 33.77 -1.55 -33.35
C ALA A 9 33.54 -1.22 -31.86
N PHE A 10 34.58 -0.79 -31.15
CA PHE A 10 34.49 -0.34 -29.75
C PHE A 10 33.55 0.86 -29.59
N LEU A 11 33.66 1.88 -30.44
CA LEU A 11 32.78 3.05 -30.38
C LEU A 11 31.33 2.71 -30.67
N SER A 12 31.08 1.68 -31.48
CA SER A 12 29.72 1.22 -31.80
C SER A 12 29.08 0.41 -30.67
N LEU A 13 29.88 -0.27 -29.86
CA LEU A 13 29.45 -1.05 -28.68
C LEU A 13 28.97 -0.15 -27.53
N ASP A 14 29.51 1.06 -27.40
CA ASP A 14 29.17 1.99 -26.32
C ASP A 14 27.93 2.86 -26.63
N THR A 15 27.37 2.76 -27.84
CA THR A 15 26.14 3.49 -28.18
C THR A 15 24.92 2.66 -27.75
N SER A 16 24.05 3.26 -26.94
CA SER A 16 22.72 2.69 -26.75
C SER A 16 22.00 2.69 -28.10
N PRO A 17 21.37 1.58 -28.51
CA PRO A 17 20.68 1.52 -29.80
C PRO A 17 19.62 2.61 -29.87
N ILE A 18 19.57 3.35 -30.98
CA ILE A 18 18.50 4.31 -31.25
C ILE A 18 17.22 3.50 -31.43
N LEU A 19 16.37 3.50 -30.41
CA LEU A 19 15.09 2.82 -30.41
C LEU A 19 14.01 3.75 -30.95
N SER A 20 13.10 3.20 -31.73
CA SER A 20 11.87 3.92 -32.07
C SER A 20 11.01 4.12 -30.82
N GLU A 21 10.16 5.15 -30.82
CA GLU A 21 9.24 5.43 -29.71
C GLU A 21 8.38 4.21 -29.36
N LYS A 22 7.95 3.46 -30.38
CA LYS A 22 7.16 2.23 -30.22
C LYS A 22 7.92 1.15 -29.46
N GLU A 23 9.18 0.93 -29.81
CA GLU A 23 10.03 -0.08 -29.17
C GLU A 23 10.40 0.32 -27.74
N ALA A 24 10.70 1.61 -27.51
CA ALA A 24 10.93 2.14 -26.17
C ALA A 24 9.70 1.92 -25.27
N LYS A 25 8.50 2.22 -25.77
CA LYS A 25 7.23 1.98 -25.05
C LYS A 25 7.02 0.49 -24.75
N GLN A 26 7.31 -0.40 -25.70
CA GLN A 26 7.19 -1.84 -25.51
C GLN A 26 8.18 -2.37 -24.45
N LEU A 27 9.43 -1.88 -24.48
CA LEU A 27 10.45 -2.21 -23.46
C LEU A 27 10.06 -1.71 -22.07
N LEU A 28 9.48 -0.51 -21.96
CA LEU A 28 9.00 0.02 -20.68
C LEU A 28 7.82 -0.79 -20.13
N ARG A 29 6.92 -1.27 -21.00
CA ARG A 29 5.77 -2.09 -20.60
C ARG A 29 6.21 -3.46 -20.09
N THR A 30 7.07 -4.15 -20.84
CA THR A 30 7.63 -5.45 -20.45
C THR A 30 8.44 -5.37 -19.15
N ARG A 31 9.22 -4.30 -18.94
CA ARG A 31 9.95 -4.08 -17.67
C ARG A 31 9.05 -3.80 -16.47
N ARG A 32 7.86 -3.21 -16.67
CA ARG A 32 6.87 -3.03 -15.59
C ARG A 32 6.19 -4.35 -15.22
N GLU A 33 6.01 -5.23 -16.20
CA GLU A 33 5.43 -6.57 -16.01
C GLU A 33 6.42 -7.55 -15.37
N SER A 34 7.72 -7.40 -15.62
CA SER A 34 8.76 -8.25 -15.00
C SER A 34 9.09 -7.87 -13.56
N ARG A 35 8.73 -6.65 -13.12
CA ARG A 35 8.78 -6.32 -11.69
C ARG A 35 7.72 -7.18 -10.99
N PRO A 36 8.07 -7.83 -9.86
CA PRO A 36 7.04 -8.44 -9.03
C PRO A 36 6.00 -7.36 -8.74
N ARG A 37 4.76 -7.57 -9.21
CA ARG A 37 3.64 -6.76 -8.74
C ARG A 37 3.73 -6.80 -7.22
N LYS A 38 3.64 -5.63 -6.56
CA LYS A 38 3.57 -5.56 -5.10
C LYS A 38 2.63 -6.67 -4.66
N ALA A 39 3.13 -7.63 -3.87
CA ALA A 39 2.32 -8.75 -3.43
C ALA A 39 1.13 -8.14 -2.67
N GLY A 40 -0.06 -8.32 -3.22
CA GLY A 40 -1.31 -7.86 -2.66
C GLY A 40 -2.21 -7.12 -3.66
N PHE A 41 -3.51 -7.21 -3.43
CA PHE A 41 -4.52 -6.41 -4.14
C PHE A 41 -4.19 -4.90 -3.96
N PRO A 42 -4.55 -4.03 -4.92
CA PRO A 42 -4.39 -2.58 -4.77
C PRO A 42 -4.97 -2.06 -3.44
N ASP A 43 -6.00 -2.75 -2.93
CA ASP A 43 -6.75 -2.41 -1.74
C ASP A 43 -6.24 -3.12 -0.47
N GLU A 44 -5.25 -4.01 -0.56
CA GLU A 44 -4.76 -4.78 0.59
C GLU A 44 -4.25 -3.90 1.74
N PRO A 45 -3.48 -2.81 1.49
CA PRO A 45 -3.12 -1.86 2.55
C PRO A 45 -4.34 -1.20 3.19
N MET A 46 -5.38 -0.92 2.40
CA MET A 46 -6.62 -0.32 2.88
C MET A 46 -7.42 -1.33 3.72
N ARG A 47 -7.48 -2.59 3.27
CA ARG A 47 -8.16 -3.69 3.94
C ARG A 47 -7.56 -3.96 5.32
N GLU A 48 -6.23 -4.04 5.42
CA GLU A 48 -5.54 -4.23 6.70
C GLU A 48 -5.81 -3.08 7.67
N TYR A 49 -5.78 -1.85 7.17
CA TYR A 49 -6.09 -0.66 7.96
C TYR A 49 -7.54 -0.65 8.45
N MET A 50 -8.50 -1.01 7.59
CA MET A 50 -9.91 -1.12 8.01
C MET A 50 -10.12 -2.20 9.08
N LEU A 51 -9.48 -3.36 8.95
CA LEU A 51 -9.54 -4.43 9.97
C LEU A 51 -8.88 -4.02 11.29
N TYR A 52 -7.88 -3.14 11.25
CA TYR A 52 -7.28 -2.56 12.44
C TYR A 52 -8.24 -1.57 13.11
N LEU A 53 -8.86 -0.67 12.36
CA LEU A 53 -9.86 0.27 12.87
C LEU A 53 -11.06 -0.45 13.51
N GLN A 54 -11.57 -1.50 12.86
CA GLN A 54 -12.67 -2.31 13.40
C GLN A 54 -12.34 -2.93 14.76
N ARG A 55 -11.10 -3.41 14.95
CA ARG A 55 -10.64 -3.93 16.25
C ARG A 55 -10.56 -2.86 17.33
N LEU A 56 -10.22 -1.62 16.97
CA LEU A 56 -10.23 -0.49 17.91
C LEU A 56 -11.65 -0.11 18.32
N GLU A 57 -12.58 -0.07 17.36
CA GLU A 57 -14.00 0.19 17.62
C GLU A 57 -14.58 -0.85 18.58
N GLN A 58 -14.38 -2.14 18.28
CA GLN A 58 -14.82 -3.23 19.17
C GLN A 58 -14.26 -3.08 20.59
N ARG A 59 -12.97 -2.78 20.74
CA ARG A 59 -12.37 -2.56 22.06
C ARG A 59 -12.98 -1.36 22.79
N SER A 60 -13.33 -0.30 22.05
CA SER A 60 -13.97 0.88 22.63
C SER A 60 -15.38 0.57 23.14
N GLU A 61 -16.14 -0.26 22.42
CA GLU A 61 -17.46 -0.73 22.84
C GLU A 61 -17.38 -1.62 24.07
N GLU A 62 -16.39 -2.53 24.12
CA GLU A 62 -16.12 -3.39 25.27
C GLU A 62 -15.79 -2.56 26.51
N GLN A 63 -14.85 -1.61 26.42
CA GLN A 63 -14.49 -0.72 27.54
C GLN A 63 -15.65 0.15 27.99
N PHE A 64 -16.45 0.64 27.04
CA PHE A 64 -17.67 1.38 27.36
C PHE A 64 -18.65 0.48 28.12
N LEU A 65 -18.92 -0.74 27.65
CA LEU A 65 -19.79 -1.68 28.34
C LEU A 65 -19.28 -2.04 29.74
N GLU A 66 -17.98 -2.27 29.90
CA GLU A 66 -17.35 -2.52 31.21
C GLU A 66 -17.54 -1.35 32.16
N HIS A 67 -17.37 -0.12 31.67
CA HIS A 67 -17.64 1.09 32.46
C HIS A 67 -19.11 1.19 32.85
N TRP A 68 -20.02 0.87 31.94
CA TRP A 68 -21.47 0.85 32.19
C TRP A 68 -21.93 -0.21 33.18
N LEU A 69 -21.27 -1.38 33.19
CA LEU A 69 -21.58 -2.49 34.08
C LEU A 69 -20.84 -2.40 35.43
N ASN A 70 -19.95 -1.42 35.60
CA ASN A 70 -19.18 -1.26 36.83
C ASN A 70 -20.07 -0.67 37.95
N PRO A 71 -20.33 -1.42 39.04
CA PRO A 71 -21.17 -0.96 40.15
C PRO A 71 -20.52 0.16 40.98
N HIS A 72 -19.25 0.47 40.75
CA HIS A 72 -18.52 1.57 41.40
C HIS A 72 -18.49 2.85 40.56
N CYS A 73 -19.00 2.82 39.33
CA CYS A 73 -19.20 4.05 38.57
C CYS A 73 -20.36 4.84 39.19
N LEU A 74 -20.21 6.17 39.30
CA LEU A 74 -21.21 7.08 39.88
C LEU A 74 -22.59 6.81 39.25
N PRO A 75 -23.69 6.99 39.99
CA PRO A 75 -25.01 6.69 39.47
C PRO A 75 -25.24 7.71 38.37
N HIS A 76 -25.20 7.29 37.12
CA HIS A 76 -25.95 7.83 36.00
C HIS A 76 -25.41 7.13 34.78
N CYS A 77 -26.10 6.06 34.40
CA CYS A 77 -26.27 5.66 33.02
C CYS A 77 -27.14 4.41 33.06
N ASN A 78 -28.46 4.60 33.09
CA ASN A 78 -29.36 3.64 32.46
C ASN A 78 -29.39 4.05 30.99
N ARG A 79 -29.15 3.12 30.05
CA ARG A 79 -28.93 3.45 28.63
C ARG A 79 -30.17 4.09 28.02
N ASP A 80 -31.30 3.78 28.66
CA ASP A 80 -32.63 4.19 28.26
C ASP A 80 -33.11 5.43 29.05
N LEU A 81 -32.42 5.83 30.14
CA LEU A 81 -32.62 7.13 30.78
C LEU A 81 -31.41 8.03 30.51
N VAL A 82 -31.40 8.65 29.32
CA VAL A 82 -30.75 9.94 29.17
C VAL A 82 -31.44 10.88 30.15
N HIS A 83 -30.76 11.28 31.23
CA HIS A 83 -31.39 12.10 32.27
C HIS A 83 -32.01 13.37 31.69
N PRO A 84 -33.10 13.83 32.34
CA PRO A 84 -32.91 14.99 33.19
C PRO A 84 -33.10 14.56 34.65
N VAL A 85 -32.17 14.96 35.52
CA VAL A 85 -32.53 15.33 36.89
C VAL A 85 -32.29 16.82 37.00
#